data_AF-A0A7V6Y3Y0-F1
#
_entry.id   AF-A0A7V6Y3Y0-F1
#
_cell.length_a   1.000
_cell.length_b   1.000
_cell.length_c   1.000
_cell.angle_alpha   90.00
_cell.angle_beta   90.00
_cell.angle_gamma   90.00
#
_symmetry.space_group_name_H-M   'P 1'
#
loop_
_entity.id
_entity.type
_entity.pdbx_description
1 polymer ?
#
loop_
_entity_poly.entity_id
_entity_poly.type
_entity_poly.pdbx_seq_one_letter_code
_entity_poly.pdbx_strand_id
1 'polypeptide(L)'
;MAKRKIKIRHLLCLLFLIYVLSTFIYQQFRIMDLTKQEAELNAKKKAAIEQREELKKEISLLHTDEYIEVIARDELGLVKPGEYIIKSTSNNKQ
;
A
#
# COMPACT_ATOMS: atom_id res chain seq x y z
N MET A 1 -52.47 30.58 35.39
CA MET A 1 -51.32 30.00 34.67
C MET A 1 -50.81 28.78 35.44
N ALA A 2 -51.07 27.56 34.95
CA ALA A 2 -50.76 26.34 35.68
C ALA A 2 -49.25 26.07 35.68
N LYS A 3 -48.59 26.16 36.84
CA LYS A 3 -47.20 25.73 37.02
C LYS A 3 -47.14 24.22 36.92
N ARG A 4 -46.81 23.69 35.74
CA ARG A 4 -46.53 22.26 35.55
C ARG A 4 -45.30 21.88 36.37
N LYS A 5 -45.49 21.19 37.48
CA LYS A 5 -44.40 20.59 38.26
C LYS A 5 -43.85 19.42 37.46
N ILE A 6 -42.75 19.62 36.74
CA ILE A 6 -42.05 18.54 36.04
C ILE A 6 -41.61 17.54 37.11
N LYS A 7 -42.18 16.33 37.09
CA LYS A 7 -41.76 15.27 38.01
C LYS A 7 -40.31 14.92 37.69
N ILE A 8 -39.46 14.76 38.71
CA ILE A 8 -38.01 14.48 38.57
C ILE A 8 -37.73 13.34 37.57
N ARG A 9 -38.64 12.35 37.48
CA ARG A 9 -38.59 11.24 36.52
C ARG A 9 -38.53 11.71 35.07
N HIS A 10 -39.27 12.75 34.68
CA HIS A 10 -39.23 13.29 33.31
C HIS A 10 -37.92 13.99 33.00
N LEU A 11 -37.31 14.66 33.99
CA LEU A 11 -35.99 15.27 33.84
C LEU A 11 -34.91 14.19 33.66
N LEU A 12 -34.97 13.12 34.45
CA LEU A 12 -34.05 11.98 34.33
C LEU A 12 -34.20 11.27 32.97
N CYS A 13 -35.44 11.04 32.51
CA CYS A 13 -35.67 10.49 31.17
C CYS A 13 -35.14 11.39 30.06
N LEU A 14 -35.28 12.71 30.18
CA LEU A 14 -34.76 13.67 29.20
C LEU A 14 -33.23 13.63 29.16
N LEU A 15 -32.57 13.62 30.32
CA LEU A 15 -31.10 13.50 30.41
C LEU A 15 -30.60 12.19 29.82
N PHE A 16 -31.27 11.08 30.12
CA PHE A 16 -30.94 9.78 29.54
C PHE A 16 -31.07 9.79 28.02
N LEU A 17 -32.16 10.38 27.50
CA LEU A 17 -32.37 10.49 26.05
C LEU A 17 -31.26 11.33 25.39
N ILE A 18 -30.90 12.47 25.99
CA ILE A 18 -29.81 13.33 25.49
C ILE A 18 -28.49 12.55 25.47
N TYR A 19 -28.18 11.80 26.53
CA TYR A 19 -26.97 10.98 26.61
C TYR A 19 -26.90 9.91 25.51
N VAL A 20 -28.01 9.20 25.27
CA VAL A 20 -28.07 8.18 24.21
C VAL A 20 -27.89 8.83 22.85
N LEU A 21 -28.58 9.94 22.58
CA LEU A 21 -28.47 10.66 21.31
C LEU A 21 -27.05 11.20 21.08
N SER A 22 -26.42 11.81 22.08
CA SER A 22 -25.04 12.30 21.97
C SER A 22 -24.05 11.16 21.69
N THR A 23 -24.26 10.02 22.34
CA THR A 23 -23.40 8.83 22.14
C THR A 23 -23.59 8.25 20.74
N PHE A 24 -24.82 8.19 20.24
CA PHE A 24 -25.11 7.73 18.89
C PHE A 24 -24.47 8.62 17.82
N ILE A 25 -24.58 9.94 17.96
CA ILE A 25 -23.97 10.90 17.04
C ILE A 25 -22.45 10.73 17.03
N TYR A 26 -21.82 10.66 18.21
CA TYR A 26 -20.37 10.46 18.31
C TYR A 26 -19.91 9.14 17.68
N GLN A 27 -20.65 8.05 17.94
CA GLN A 27 -20.35 6.75 17.33
C GLN A 27 -20.49 6.79 15.80
N GLN A 28 -21.50 7.48 15.26
CA GLN A 28 -21.71 7.59 13.82
C GLN A 28 -20.52 8.26 13.13
N PHE A 29 -19.99 9.35 13.71
CA PHE A 29 -18.77 9.99 13.19
C PHE A 29 -17.56 9.07 13.26
N ARG A 30 -17.38 8.34 14.36
CA ARG A 30 -16.27 7.40 14.52
C ARG A 30 -16.32 6.25 13.51
N ILE A 31 -17.51 5.70 13.26
CA ILE A 31 -17.69 4.65 12.25
C ILE A 31 -17.31 5.19 10.87
N MET A 32 -17.80 6.36 10.50
CA MET A 32 -17.47 6.96 9.20
C MET A 32 -15.96 7.17 9.02
N ASP A 33 -15.27 7.65 10.06
CA ASP A 33 -13.83 7.85 10.01
C ASP A 33 -13.07 6.51 9.88
N LEU A 34 -13.46 5.51 10.68
CA LEU A 34 -12.89 4.16 10.59
C LEU A 34 -13.10 3.53 9.22
N THR A 35 -14.28 3.68 8.61
CA THR A 35 -14.56 3.15 7.27
C THR A 35 -13.68 3.83 6.21
N LYS A 36 -13.40 5.13 6.35
CA LYS A 36 -12.48 5.83 5.44
C LYS A 36 -11.05 5.33 5.60
N GLN A 37 -10.58 5.18 6.83
CA GLN A 37 -9.25 4.64 7.13
C GLN A 37 -9.09 3.21 6.60
N GLU A 38 -10.12 2.38 6.76
CA GLU A 38 -10.15 1.01 6.23
C GLU A 38 -10.06 1.01 4.70
N ALA A 39 -10.83 1.87 4.02
CA ALA A 39 -10.77 1.99 2.57
C ALA A 39 -9.39 2.43 2.07
N GLU A 40 -8.76 3.41 2.74
CA GLU A 40 -7.42 3.87 2.42
C GLU A 40 -6.36 2.78 2.63
N LEU A 41 -6.42 2.08 3.76
CA LEU A 41 -5.51 0.96 4.06
C LEU A 41 -5.67 -0.18 3.06
N ASN A 42 -6.91 -0.51 2.68
CA ASN A 42 -7.16 -1.53 1.67
C ASN A 42 -6.63 -1.11 0.29
N ALA A 43 -6.76 0.16 -0.09
CA ALA A 43 -6.17 0.68 -1.32
C ALA A 43 -4.63 0.58 -1.31
N LYS A 44 -3.98 0.99 -0.21
CA LYS A 44 -2.53 0.85 -0.03
C LYS A 44 -2.08 -0.61 -0.09
N LYS A 45 -2.82 -1.51 0.56
CA LYS A 45 -2.55 -2.95 0.55
C LYS A 45 -2.65 -3.51 -0.87
N LYS A 46 -3.68 -3.12 -1.63
CA LYS A 46 -3.85 -3.56 -3.02
C LYS A 46 -2.69 -3.09 -3.89
N ALA A 47 -2.31 -1.82 -3.79
CA ALA A 47 -1.18 -1.27 -4.54
C ALA A 47 0.14 -1.99 -4.20
N ALA A 48 0.39 -2.27 -2.91
CA ALA A 48 1.57 -3.02 -2.48
C ALA A 48 1.57 -4.48 -3.01
N ILE A 49 0.40 -5.13 -3.08
CA ILE A 49 0.29 -6.47 -3.67
C ILE A 49 0.57 -6.43 -5.18
N GLU A 50 0.02 -5.45 -5.90
CA GLU A 50 0.28 -5.26 -7.32
C GLU A 50 1.77 -5.04 -7.61
N GLN A 51 2.42 -4.14 -6.86
CA GLN A 51 3.87 -3.92 -6.95
C GLN A 51 4.67 -5.19 -6.64
N ARG A 52 4.27 -5.96 -5.63
CA ARG A 52 4.95 -7.21 -5.30
C ARG A 52 4.86 -8.22 -6.44
N GLU A 53 3.70 -8.35 -7.07
CA GLU A 53 3.53 -9.30 -8.18
C GLU A 53 4.24 -8.81 -9.46
N GLU A 54 4.33 -7.50 -9.68
CA GLU A 54 5.17 -6.92 -10.74
C GLU A 54 6.67 -7.22 -10.52
N LEU A 55 7.18 -6.94 -9.32
CA LEU A 55 8.56 -7.24 -8.95
C LEU A 55 8.88 -8.73 -9.06
N LYS A 56 7.94 -9.61 -8.70
CA LYS A 56 8.12 -11.06 -8.89
C LYS A 56 8.22 -11.45 -10.36
N LYS A 57 7.45 -10.81 -11.25
CA LYS A 57 7.57 -11.04 -12.69
C LYS A 57 8.92 -10.58 -13.19
N GLU A 58 9.37 -9.39 -12.77
CA GLU A 58 10.70 -8.89 -13.10
C GLU A 58 11.79 -9.86 -12.64
N ILE A 59 11.76 -10.28 -11.36
CA ILE A 59 12.65 -11.31 -10.81
C ILE A 59 12.60 -12.58 -11.67
N SER A 60 11.42 -13.09 -12.03
CA SER A 60 11.32 -14.29 -12.86
C SER A 60 11.95 -14.13 -14.25
N LEU A 61 11.91 -12.94 -14.83
CA LEU A 61 12.59 -12.63 -16.09
C LEU A 61 14.11 -12.56 -15.89
N LEU A 62 14.57 -11.97 -14.79
CA LEU A 62 15.99 -11.90 -14.43
C LEU A 62 16.59 -13.29 -14.15
N HIS A 63 15.79 -14.23 -13.66
CA HIS A 63 16.21 -15.62 -13.40
C HIS A 63 16.13 -16.54 -14.62
N THR A 64 15.84 -16.02 -15.82
CA THR A 64 15.97 -16.82 -17.04
C THR A 64 17.45 -17.03 -17.39
N ASP A 65 17.79 -18.23 -17.87
CA ASP A 65 19.16 -18.59 -18.25
C ASP A 65 19.76 -17.60 -19.26
N GLU A 66 18.94 -17.01 -20.13
CA GLU A 66 19.33 -15.99 -21.10
C GLU A 66 19.75 -14.67 -20.43
N TYR A 67 19.02 -14.19 -19.42
CA TYR A 67 19.38 -12.97 -18.71
C TYR A 67 20.62 -13.16 -17.82
N ILE A 68 20.72 -14.33 -17.18
CA ILE A 68 21.93 -14.74 -16.43
C ILE A 68 23.13 -14.83 -17.39
N GLU A 69 22.96 -15.36 -18.60
CA GLU A 69 24.00 -15.40 -19.62
C GLU A 69 24.46 -13.98 -20.00
N VAL A 70 23.53 -13.06 -20.23
CA VAL A 70 23.86 -11.66 -20.56
C VAL A 70 24.65 -10.98 -19.45
N ILE A 71 24.23 -11.10 -18.18
CA ILE A 71 24.98 -10.54 -17.05
C ILE A 71 26.35 -11.21 -16.90
N ALA A 72 26.44 -12.53 -17.05
CA ALA A 72 27.72 -13.22 -17.01
C ALA A 72 28.65 -12.78 -18.14
N ARG A 73 28.12 -12.48 -19.34
CA ARG A 73 28.90 -11.94 -20.45
C ARG A 73 29.42 -10.53 -20.18
N ASP A 74 28.60 -9.66 -19.60
CA ASP A 74 28.98 -8.29 -19.25
C ASP A 74 29.97 -8.23 -18.08
N GLU A 75 29.68 -8.93 -16.98
CA GLU A 75 30.49 -8.88 -15.75
C GLU A 75 31.77 -9.71 -15.84
N LEU A 76 31.73 -10.88 -16.48
CA LEU A 76 32.89 -11.80 -16.57
C LEU A 76 33.62 -11.71 -17.91
N GLY A 77 33.14 -10.88 -18.84
CA GLY A 77 33.72 -10.75 -20.19
C GLY A 77 33.62 -12.05 -21.01
N LEU A 78 32.62 -12.87 -20.73
CA LEU A 78 32.40 -14.16 -21.41
C LEU A 78 31.75 -13.95 -22.79
N VAL A 79 31.96 -14.90 -23.71
CA VAL A 79 31.38 -14.92 -25.06
C VAL A 79 30.89 -16.32 -25.41
N LYS A 80 29.93 -16.46 -26.33
CA LYS A 80 29.43 -17.78 -26.73
C LYS A 80 30.51 -18.60 -27.44
N PRO A 81 30.44 -19.94 -27.39
CA PRO A 81 31.30 -20.80 -28.21
C PRO A 81 31.18 -20.41 -29.69
N GLY A 82 32.28 -19.93 -30.28
CA GLY A 82 32.32 -19.46 -31.67
C GLY A 82 32.36 -17.93 -31.86
N GLU A 83 32.26 -17.14 -30.79
CA GLU A 83 32.43 -15.68 -30.81
C GLU A 83 33.85 -15.29 -30.37
N TYR A 84 34.41 -14.21 -30.95
CA TYR A 84 35.75 -13.69 -30.62
C TYR A 84 35.66 -12.29 -30.01
N ILE A 85 36.37 -12.06 -28.90
CA ILE A 85 36.48 -10.74 -28.28
C ILE A 85 37.46 -9.89 -29.09
N ILE A 86 36.95 -8.87 -29.80
CA ILE A 86 37.77 -7.89 -30.51
C ILE A 86 38.00 -6.69 -29.59
N LYS A 87 39.11 -6.70 -28.82
CA LYS A 87 39.58 -5.50 -28.13
C LYS A 87 40.31 -4.62 -29.13
N SER A 88 39.63 -3.59 -29.64
CA SER A 88 40.29 -2.52 -30.40
C SER A 88 41.23 -1.77 -29.46
N THR A 89 42.49 -2.18 -29.42
CA THR A 89 43.55 -1.39 -28.82
C THR A 89 43.80 -0.22 -29.77
N SER A 90 43.05 0.87 -29.57
CA SER A 90 43.49 2.18 -30.03
C SER A 90 44.78 2.51 -29.27
N ASN A 91 45.88 1.99 -29.81
CA ASN A 91 47.23 2.35 -29.43
C ASN A 91 47.41 3.79 -29.93
N ASN A 92 46.97 4.75 -29.13
CA ASN A 92 47.29 6.14 -29.36
C ASN A 92 48.77 6.35 -28.98
N LYS A 93 49.64 5.89 -29.87
CA LYS A 93 51.05 6.28 -29.87
C LYS A 93 51.16 7.59 -30.66
N GLN A 94 51.53 8.62 -29.91
CA GLN A 94 52.08 9.92 -30.28
C GLN A 94 51.08 11.01 -30.65
#